data_AF-A0A1H6EW49-F1
#
_entry.id   AF-A0A1H6EW49-F1
#
_cell.length_a   1.000
_cell.length_b   1.000
_cell.length_c   1.000
_cell.angle_alpha   90.00
_cell.angle_beta   90.00
_cell.angle_gamma   90.00
#
_symmetry.space_group_name_H-M   'P 1'
#
loop_
_entity.id
_entity.type
_entity.pdbx_description
1 polymer ?
#
loop_
_entity_poly.entity_id
_entity_poly.type
_entity_poly.pdbx_seq_one_letter_code
_entity_poly.pdbx_strand_id
1 'polypeptide(L)'
;MSTLVRHVTPVTPQRARGLVAEVYAQVNAEFSSIGPAVMMMSPAPEPLAAGWSLMREAQLAGDVPPLEKVVVALGAAQANALEYDVRAFLSVLRLMGEPELAGTIERGERPADDRLAALLSWAASTGVTGREPEPAPFPAGTAAEFLGTALFTHFVDRVAAAMLPAGLLPGTMDPADEPPFEGAPVLRELIKDLRPGTTLSLLDGLPSGKEPRWAAGTPVGTAYATLAATATQGGGLLTPRAAGVVAEVIAAHRGRRLAAGPWLEEPLAELTETERAGARVAILAGLAPEAITDELVATWRATDRRHSDHCTVYLLAYGAMTAVTHIEADLSALTPAA
;
A
#
# COMPACT_ATOMS: atom_id res chain seq x y z
N MET A 1 26.06 -4.52 -0.23
CA MET A 1 25.17 -3.71 0.64
C MET A 1 23.96 -4.58 0.93
N SER A 2 23.67 -4.81 2.20
CA SER A 2 22.47 -5.56 2.58
C SER A 2 21.26 -4.70 2.19
N THR A 3 20.42 -5.16 1.27
CA THR A 3 19.21 -4.45 0.90
C THR A 3 18.22 -4.60 2.06
N LEU A 4 17.70 -3.50 2.60
CA LEU A 4 16.62 -3.50 3.61
C LEU A 4 15.26 -3.88 2.99
N VAL A 5 15.30 -4.73 1.96
CA VAL A 5 14.17 -5.29 1.23
C VAL A 5 14.42 -6.79 1.14
N ARG A 6 13.43 -7.56 1.58
CA ARG A 6 13.39 -9.02 1.60
C ARG A 6 12.94 -9.55 0.24
N HIS A 7 13.24 -10.82 -0.02
CA HIS A 7 12.78 -11.62 -1.17
C HIS A 7 13.27 -11.20 -2.56
N VAL A 8 13.57 -9.92 -2.79
CA VAL A 8 13.98 -9.38 -4.09
C VAL A 8 15.25 -8.54 -3.98
N THR A 9 15.89 -8.30 -5.12
CA THR A 9 16.96 -7.31 -5.25
C THR A 9 16.38 -6.03 -5.88
N PRO A 10 16.20 -4.93 -5.12
CA PRO A 10 15.72 -3.69 -5.67
C PRO A 10 16.67 -3.04 -6.68
N VAL A 11 16.12 -2.27 -7.60
CA VAL A 11 16.87 -1.42 -8.53
C VAL A 11 17.30 -0.15 -7.81
N THR A 12 18.61 0.04 -7.65
CA THR A 12 19.15 1.26 -7.02
C THR A 12 18.99 2.48 -7.92
N PRO A 13 18.94 3.71 -7.37
CA PRO A 13 18.80 4.94 -8.17
C PRO A 13 19.86 5.07 -9.28
N GLN A 14 21.10 4.65 -9.03
CA GLN A 14 22.20 4.73 -9.99
C GLN A 14 22.03 3.74 -11.16
N ARG A 15 21.21 2.70 -10.99
CA ARG A 15 20.94 1.66 -11.99
C ARG A 15 19.56 1.79 -12.63
N ALA A 16 18.71 2.67 -12.10
CA ALA A 16 17.37 2.88 -12.60
C ALA A 16 17.39 3.36 -14.06
N ARG A 17 16.48 2.81 -14.86
CA ARG A 17 16.27 3.16 -16.28
C ARG A 17 14.78 3.07 -16.60
N GLY A 18 14.36 3.72 -17.68
CA GLY A 18 12.96 3.72 -18.13
C GLY A 18 12.01 4.17 -17.03
N LEU A 19 10.87 3.49 -16.91
CA LEU A 19 9.79 3.83 -15.99
C LEU A 19 10.23 3.92 -14.52
N VAL A 20 11.15 3.05 -14.05
CA VAL A 20 11.69 3.13 -12.68
C VAL A 20 12.45 4.44 -12.46
N ALA A 21 13.24 4.89 -13.45
CA ALA A 21 13.99 6.15 -13.34
C ALA A 21 13.05 7.36 -13.35
N GLU A 22 11.97 7.32 -14.13
CA GLU A 22 10.96 8.38 -14.18
C GLU A 22 10.21 8.52 -12.85
N VAL A 23 9.79 7.40 -12.26
CA VAL A 23 9.18 7.38 -10.92
C VAL A 23 10.16 7.93 -9.87
N TYR A 24 11.39 7.44 -9.86
CA TYR A 24 12.41 7.90 -8.90
C TYR A 24 12.72 9.39 -9.03
N ALA A 25 12.71 9.93 -10.25
CA ALA A 25 12.88 11.36 -10.47
C ALA A 25 11.74 12.18 -9.84
N GLN A 26 10.49 11.74 -10.00
CA GLN A 26 9.34 12.40 -9.38
C GLN A 26 9.35 12.28 -7.86
N VAL A 27 9.59 11.08 -7.30
CA VAL A 27 9.69 10.86 -5.85
C VAL A 27 10.71 11.82 -5.23
N ASN A 28 11.90 11.91 -5.83
CA ASN A 28 12.98 12.73 -5.32
C ASN A 28 12.69 14.24 -5.39
N ALA A 29 11.87 14.68 -6.36
CA ALA A 29 11.49 16.07 -6.53
C ALA A 29 10.30 16.49 -5.66
N GLU A 30 9.34 15.59 -5.44
CA GLU A 30 8.02 15.92 -4.87
C GLU A 30 7.81 15.43 -3.44
N PHE A 31 8.47 14.35 -3.00
CA PHE A 31 8.10 13.67 -1.76
C PHE A 31 9.28 13.38 -0.82
N SER A 32 10.21 12.51 -1.25
CA SER A 32 11.18 11.93 -0.32
C SER A 32 12.48 11.46 -0.99
N SER A 33 13.47 11.09 -0.18
CA SER A 33 14.58 10.27 -0.65
C SER A 33 14.10 8.87 -1.08
N ILE A 34 14.81 8.26 -2.02
CA ILE A 34 14.46 6.93 -2.55
C ILE A 34 14.97 5.85 -1.58
N GLY A 35 14.17 5.59 -0.54
CA GLY A 35 14.44 4.59 0.49
C GLY A 35 13.86 3.19 0.19
N PRO A 36 14.02 2.21 1.11
CA PRO A 36 13.56 0.84 0.94
C PRO A 36 12.07 0.70 0.57
N ALA A 37 11.20 1.49 1.19
CA ALA A 37 9.76 1.47 0.91
C ALA A 37 9.41 1.90 -0.54
N VAL A 38 10.20 2.79 -1.14
CA VAL A 38 10.05 3.16 -2.55
C VAL A 38 10.67 2.09 -3.46
N MET A 39 11.85 1.58 -3.09
CA MET A 39 12.59 0.65 -3.93
C MET A 39 11.99 -0.76 -3.98
N MET A 40 11.23 -1.19 -2.98
CA MET A 40 10.76 -2.59 -2.87
C MET A 40 9.96 -3.07 -4.09
N MET A 41 9.26 -2.18 -4.79
CA MET A 41 8.48 -2.52 -5.98
C MET A 41 9.26 -2.35 -7.30
N SER A 42 10.48 -1.81 -7.27
CA SER A 42 11.26 -1.50 -8.48
C SER A 42 11.59 -2.67 -9.42
N PRO A 43 11.62 -3.95 -9.00
CA PRO A 43 11.67 -5.07 -9.95
C PRO A 43 10.44 -5.21 -10.86
N ALA A 44 9.31 -4.58 -10.50
CA ALA A 44 8.08 -4.52 -11.29
C ALA A 44 7.72 -3.05 -11.57
N PRO A 45 8.24 -2.47 -12.68
CA PRO A 45 8.07 -1.06 -12.99
C PRO A 45 6.62 -0.60 -13.07
N GLU A 46 5.71 -1.45 -13.56
CA GLU A 46 4.32 -1.07 -13.78
C GLU A 46 3.53 -0.94 -12.45
N PRO A 47 3.58 -1.92 -11.51
CA PRO A 47 3.07 -1.73 -10.16
C PRO A 47 3.71 -0.54 -9.43
N LEU A 48 5.03 -0.31 -9.59
CA LEU A 48 5.71 0.83 -8.98
C LEU A 48 5.14 2.16 -9.50
N ALA A 49 4.98 2.31 -10.82
CA ALA A 49 4.43 3.53 -11.42
C ALA A 49 2.97 3.77 -11.04
N ALA A 50 2.14 2.72 -11.07
CA ALA A 50 0.74 2.83 -10.69
C ALA A 50 0.58 3.13 -9.19
N GLY A 51 1.40 2.49 -8.33
CA GLY A 51 1.42 2.74 -6.90
C GLY A 51 1.87 4.17 -6.56
N TRP A 52 2.96 4.64 -7.18
CA TRP A 52 3.40 6.02 -7.04
C TRP A 52 2.34 7.02 -7.50
N SER A 53 1.70 6.76 -8.64
CA SER A 53 0.65 7.65 -9.17
C SER A 53 -0.53 7.72 -8.19
N LEU A 54 -1.01 6.59 -7.66
CA LEU A 54 -2.12 6.59 -6.71
C LEU A 54 -1.74 7.33 -5.41
N MET A 55 -0.55 7.07 -4.88
CA MET A 55 -0.03 7.74 -3.69
C MET A 55 0.03 9.26 -3.89
N ARG A 56 0.67 9.70 -4.97
CA ARG A 56 0.87 11.11 -5.27
C ARG A 56 -0.45 11.82 -5.49
N GLU A 57 -1.34 11.27 -6.32
CA GLU A 57 -2.62 11.91 -6.64
C GLU A 57 -3.59 11.94 -5.45
N ALA A 58 -3.56 10.93 -4.56
CA ALA A 58 -4.49 10.88 -3.42
C ALA A 58 -3.94 11.57 -2.16
N GLN A 59 -2.63 11.47 -1.90
CA GLN A 59 -2.01 11.90 -0.64
C GLN A 59 -1.26 13.23 -0.72
N LEU A 60 -0.75 13.61 -1.90
CA LEU A 60 0.11 14.80 -2.03
C LEU A 60 -0.53 15.93 -2.85
N ALA A 61 -1.24 15.59 -3.93
CA ALA A 61 -1.91 16.56 -4.80
C ALA A 61 -3.39 16.71 -4.46
N GLY A 62 -4.05 17.73 -4.99
CA GLY A 62 -5.50 17.96 -4.86
C GLY A 62 -5.88 19.02 -3.84
N ASP A 63 -7.18 19.14 -3.58
CA ASP A 63 -7.76 20.27 -2.85
C ASP A 63 -7.97 19.96 -1.35
N VAL A 64 -7.98 18.68 -0.96
CA VAL A 64 -8.10 18.31 0.45
C VAL A 64 -6.82 18.68 1.21
N PRO A 65 -6.93 19.30 2.41
CA PRO A 65 -5.76 19.71 3.19
C PRO A 65 -4.78 18.55 3.43
N PRO A 66 -3.46 18.76 3.23
CA PRO A 66 -2.45 17.71 3.45
C PRO A 66 -2.50 17.07 4.84
N LEU A 67 -2.79 17.87 5.87
CA LEU A 67 -2.91 17.38 7.25
C LEU A 67 -4.02 16.33 7.39
N GLU A 68 -5.16 16.54 6.74
CA GLU A 68 -6.27 15.58 6.78
C GLU A 68 -5.91 14.26 6.07
N LYS A 69 -5.17 14.33 4.94
CA LYS A 69 -4.68 13.14 4.23
C LYS A 69 -3.69 12.36 5.06
N VAL A 70 -2.74 13.02 5.73
CA VAL A 70 -1.77 12.38 6.63
C VAL A 70 -2.48 11.68 7.79
N VAL A 71 -3.52 12.30 8.38
CA VAL A 71 -4.31 11.67 9.45
C VAL A 71 -5.08 10.44 8.96
N VAL A 72 -5.66 10.48 7.76
CA VAL A 72 -6.31 9.30 7.15
C VAL A 72 -5.30 8.19 6.89
N ALA A 73 -4.15 8.51 6.32
CA ALA A 73 -3.11 7.54 6.05
C ALA A 73 -2.58 6.91 7.36
N LEU A 74 -2.37 7.71 8.41
CA LEU A 74 -2.01 7.22 9.74
C LEU A 74 -3.06 6.26 10.32
N GLY A 75 -4.36 6.58 10.21
CA GLY A 75 -5.42 5.68 10.67
C GLY A 75 -5.44 4.36 9.90
N ALA A 76 -5.30 4.40 8.57
CA ALA A 76 -5.21 3.18 7.76
C ALA A 76 -3.96 2.36 8.12
N ALA A 77 -2.82 3.00 8.41
CA ALA A 77 -1.61 2.33 8.88
C ALA A 77 -1.80 1.64 10.23
N GLN A 78 -2.54 2.27 11.16
CA GLN A 78 -2.96 1.64 12.42
C GLN A 78 -3.85 0.42 12.16
N ALA A 79 -4.79 0.50 11.22
CA ALA A 79 -5.63 -0.64 10.83
C ALA A 79 -4.82 -1.80 10.21
N ASN A 80 -3.73 -1.50 9.51
CA ASN A 80 -2.79 -2.51 9.01
C ASN A 80 -1.80 -3.02 10.06
N ALA A 81 -1.76 -2.41 11.26
CA ALA A 81 -0.79 -2.71 12.30
C ALA A 81 0.68 -2.68 11.80
N LEU A 82 1.01 -1.79 10.85
CA LEU A 82 2.37 -1.64 10.34
C LEU A 82 3.11 -0.52 11.08
N GLU A 83 3.90 -0.90 12.08
CA GLU A 83 4.65 0.07 12.92
C GLU A 83 5.55 1.01 12.11
N TYR A 84 6.18 0.51 11.03
CA TYR A 84 7.02 1.36 10.15
C TYR A 84 6.25 2.58 9.63
N ASP A 85 5.04 2.38 9.11
CA ASP A 85 4.26 3.44 8.47
C ASP A 85 3.50 4.31 9.49
N VAL A 86 3.07 3.71 10.61
CA VAL A 86 2.60 4.48 11.78
C VAL A 86 3.67 5.47 12.24
N ARG A 87 4.92 5.02 12.40
CA ARG A 87 6.04 5.90 12.76
C ARG A 87 6.34 6.91 11.67
N ALA A 88 6.22 6.53 10.40
CA ALA A 88 6.42 7.45 9.28
C ALA A 88 5.43 8.62 9.35
N PHE A 89 4.13 8.35 9.44
CA PHE A 89 3.12 9.42 9.50
C PHE A 89 3.18 10.24 10.78
N LEU A 90 3.53 9.64 11.92
CA LEU A 90 3.79 10.39 13.15
C LEU A 90 4.96 11.37 13.00
N SER A 91 6.03 10.98 12.30
CA SER A 91 7.14 11.86 11.96
C SER A 91 6.72 12.94 10.94
N VAL A 92 5.89 12.60 9.95
CA VAL A 92 5.33 13.57 8.99
C VAL A 92 4.54 14.66 9.73
N LEU A 93 3.65 14.29 10.66
CA LEU A 93 2.90 15.25 11.47
C LEU A 93 3.83 16.20 12.23
N ARG A 94 4.90 15.69 12.85
CA ARG A 94 5.89 16.52 13.53
C ARG A 94 6.57 17.51 12.58
N LEU A 95 6.98 17.05 11.41
CA LEU A 95 7.60 17.88 10.37
C LEU A 95 6.63 18.90 9.76
N MET A 96 5.33 18.64 9.80
CA MET A 96 4.29 19.60 9.42
C MET A 96 3.99 20.64 10.52
N GLY A 97 4.66 20.57 11.67
CA GLY A 97 4.44 21.48 12.80
C GLY A 97 3.34 21.02 13.76
N GLU A 98 2.96 19.74 13.74
CA GLU A 98 1.90 19.15 14.56
C GLU A 98 2.42 18.13 15.61
N PRO A 99 3.45 18.44 16.43
CA PRO A 99 4.03 17.48 17.36
C PRO A 99 3.09 17.08 18.50
N GLU A 100 2.20 17.97 18.93
CA GLU A 100 1.21 17.68 19.98
C GLU A 100 0.15 16.68 19.48
N LEU A 101 -0.41 16.91 18.28
CA LEU A 101 -1.32 15.98 17.64
C LEU A 101 -0.67 14.61 17.48
N ALA A 102 0.57 14.58 16.99
CA ALA A 102 1.30 13.34 16.79
C ALA A 102 1.57 12.62 18.13
N GLY A 103 1.91 13.34 19.18
CA GLY A 103 2.07 12.78 20.53
C GLY A 103 0.77 12.24 21.13
N THR A 104 -0.36 12.93 20.92
CA THR A 104 -1.70 12.47 21.32
C THR A 104 -2.06 11.17 20.64
N ILE A 105 -1.92 11.08 19.31
CA ILE A 105 -2.25 9.87 18.56
C ILE A 105 -1.31 8.71 18.96
N GLU A 106 -0.03 8.98 19.17
CA GLU A 106 0.95 7.98 19.61
C GLU A 106 0.60 7.36 20.96
N ARG A 107 0.02 8.13 21.89
CA ARG A 107 -0.48 7.63 23.18
C ARG A 107 -1.83 6.89 23.07
N GLY A 108 -2.41 6.80 21.88
CA GLY A 108 -3.74 6.23 21.66
C GLY A 108 -4.86 7.13 22.17
N GLU A 109 -4.59 8.42 22.36
CA GLU A 109 -5.58 9.40 22.81
C GLU A 109 -6.32 10.01 21.62
N ARG A 110 -7.56 10.47 21.85
CA ARG A 110 -8.37 11.13 20.84
C ARG A 110 -7.81 12.54 20.54
N PRO A 111 -7.61 12.93 19.27
CA PRO A 111 -7.33 14.32 18.91
C PRO A 111 -8.37 15.30 19.45
N ALA A 112 -7.92 16.51 19.81
CA ALA A 112 -8.81 17.57 20.30
C ALA A 112 -9.69 18.15 19.17
N ASP A 113 -9.16 18.20 17.94
CA ASP A 113 -9.92 18.58 16.76
C ASP A 113 -10.88 17.44 16.36
N ASP A 114 -12.18 17.73 16.37
CA ASP A 114 -13.23 16.75 16.09
C ASP A 114 -13.19 16.23 14.65
N ARG A 115 -12.76 17.06 13.68
CA ARG A 115 -12.65 16.69 12.27
C ARG A 115 -11.50 15.69 12.09
N LEU A 116 -10.34 15.96 12.66
CA LEU A 116 -9.20 15.04 12.62
C LEU A 116 -9.47 13.75 13.40
N ALA A 117 -10.14 13.85 14.56
CA ALA A 117 -10.55 12.67 15.33
C ALA A 117 -11.50 11.75 14.54
N ALA A 118 -12.46 12.33 13.82
CA ALA A 118 -13.40 11.56 12.99
C ALA A 118 -12.70 10.88 11.81
N LEU A 119 -11.79 11.59 11.12
CA LEU A 119 -11.01 11.01 10.01
C LEU A 119 -10.11 9.86 10.48
N LEU A 120 -9.41 10.05 11.60
CA LEU A 120 -8.55 9.03 12.18
C LEU A 120 -9.36 7.78 12.58
N SER A 121 -10.48 7.97 13.28
CA SER A 121 -11.35 6.87 13.73
C SER A 121 -11.91 6.08 12.55
N TRP A 122 -12.39 6.80 11.52
CA TRP A 122 -12.89 6.20 10.30
C TRP A 122 -11.82 5.35 9.62
N ALA A 123 -10.64 5.92 9.34
CA ALA A 123 -9.57 5.21 8.66
C ALA A 123 -9.02 4.03 9.50
N ALA A 124 -8.93 4.17 10.82
CA ALA A 124 -8.54 3.09 11.73
C ALA A 124 -9.59 1.96 11.85
N SER A 125 -10.79 2.16 11.31
CA SER A 125 -11.84 1.13 11.27
C SER A 125 -11.84 0.28 10.00
N THR A 126 -11.12 0.70 8.94
CA THR A 126 -11.19 0.07 7.62
C THR A 126 -10.34 -1.20 7.55
N GLY A 127 -10.86 -2.27 6.95
CA GLY A 127 -10.10 -3.51 6.76
C GLY A 127 -9.73 -4.28 8.05
N VAL A 128 -10.39 -3.99 9.18
CA VAL A 128 -10.13 -4.62 10.48
C VAL A 128 -11.08 -5.81 10.72
N THR A 129 -10.52 -6.96 11.07
CA THR A 129 -11.32 -8.16 11.39
C THR A 129 -12.20 -7.94 12.62
N GLY A 130 -13.47 -8.33 12.52
CA GLY A 130 -14.44 -8.21 13.62
C GLY A 130 -15.00 -6.80 13.85
N ARG A 131 -14.63 -5.82 13.00
CA ARG A 131 -15.17 -4.45 13.03
C ARG A 131 -15.73 -4.10 11.65
N GLU A 132 -16.92 -3.52 11.62
CA GLU A 132 -17.42 -2.89 10.39
C GLU A 132 -16.87 -1.46 10.29
N PRO A 133 -16.57 -0.99 9.07
CA PRO A 133 -16.07 0.37 8.88
C PRO A 133 -17.12 1.39 9.33
N GLU A 134 -16.64 2.46 9.94
CA GLU A 134 -17.46 3.60 10.33
C GLU A 134 -17.99 4.34 9.07
N PRO A 135 -19.11 5.07 9.18
CA PRO A 135 -19.57 5.94 8.08
C PRO A 135 -18.50 6.97 7.71
N ALA A 136 -18.39 7.27 6.41
CA ALA A 136 -17.44 8.26 5.92
C ALA A 136 -17.74 9.66 6.54
N PRO A 137 -16.79 10.30 7.22
CA PRO A 137 -17.00 11.59 7.89
C PRO A 137 -16.83 12.77 6.92
N PHE A 138 -16.92 12.55 5.61
CA PHE A 138 -16.64 13.54 4.57
C PHE A 138 -17.68 13.48 3.43
N PRO A 139 -17.90 14.60 2.71
CA PRO A 139 -18.83 14.63 1.59
C PRO A 139 -18.28 13.87 0.37
N ALA A 140 -19.19 13.51 -0.56
CA ALA A 140 -18.83 12.81 -1.80
C ALA A 140 -17.79 13.57 -2.65
N GLY A 141 -17.79 14.90 -2.63
CA GLY A 141 -16.86 15.73 -3.42
C GLY A 141 -15.38 15.54 -3.06
N THR A 142 -15.08 15.09 -1.84
CA THR A 142 -13.70 14.80 -1.38
C THR A 142 -13.40 13.31 -1.29
N ALA A 143 -14.33 12.45 -1.74
CA ALA A 143 -14.22 11.01 -1.60
C ALA A 143 -13.00 10.44 -2.32
N ALA A 144 -12.67 10.95 -3.52
CA ALA A 144 -11.52 10.49 -4.29
C ALA A 144 -10.22 10.55 -3.47
N GLU A 145 -9.91 11.69 -2.87
CA GLU A 145 -8.67 11.89 -2.12
C GLU A 145 -8.63 11.06 -0.82
N PHE A 146 -9.74 11.01 -0.06
CA PHE A 146 -9.77 10.24 1.20
C PHE A 146 -9.80 8.72 1.00
N LEU A 147 -10.64 8.21 0.10
CA LEU A 147 -10.67 6.77 -0.19
C LEU A 147 -9.39 6.34 -0.88
N GLY A 148 -8.87 7.12 -1.84
CA GLY A 148 -7.59 6.86 -2.48
C GLY A 148 -6.44 6.77 -1.48
N THR A 149 -6.41 7.68 -0.49
CA THR A 149 -5.42 7.67 0.60
C THR A 149 -5.51 6.39 1.41
N ALA A 150 -6.70 6.05 1.93
CA ALA A 150 -6.88 4.86 2.77
C ALA A 150 -6.58 3.55 2.01
N LEU A 151 -7.05 3.44 0.76
CA LEU A 151 -6.86 2.24 -0.07
C LEU A 151 -5.41 2.08 -0.52
N PHE A 152 -4.70 3.16 -0.85
CA PHE A 152 -3.27 3.10 -1.12
C PHE A 152 -2.49 2.64 0.12
N THR A 153 -2.77 3.22 1.29
CA THR A 153 -2.12 2.80 2.54
C THR A 153 -2.37 1.30 2.82
N HIS A 154 -3.60 0.80 2.66
CA HIS A 154 -3.86 -0.64 2.77
C HIS A 154 -3.08 -1.51 1.76
N PHE A 155 -2.89 -1.02 0.54
CA PHE A 155 -2.09 -1.72 -0.46
C PHE A 155 -0.60 -1.73 -0.08
N VAL A 156 -0.02 -0.53 0.10
CA VAL A 156 1.43 -0.39 0.30
C VAL A 156 1.88 -1.00 1.62
N ASP A 157 1.07 -0.91 2.68
CA ASP A 157 1.41 -1.51 3.98
C ASP A 157 1.46 -3.03 3.92
N ARG A 158 0.59 -3.66 3.13
CA ARG A 158 0.64 -5.12 2.93
C ARG A 158 1.91 -5.53 2.18
N VAL A 159 2.26 -4.77 1.13
CA VAL A 159 3.50 -5.01 0.38
C VAL A 159 4.73 -4.75 1.27
N ALA A 160 4.73 -3.67 2.05
CA ALA A 160 5.81 -3.33 2.98
C ALA A 160 5.94 -4.34 4.12
N ALA A 161 4.83 -4.80 4.72
CA ALA A 161 4.86 -5.83 5.76
C ALA A 161 5.43 -7.17 5.24
N ALA A 162 5.21 -7.49 3.97
CA ALA A 162 5.82 -8.66 3.34
C ALA A 162 7.31 -8.43 3.03
N MET A 163 7.68 -7.25 2.55
CA MET A 163 8.99 -7.01 1.92
C MET A 163 10.01 -6.27 2.79
N LEU A 164 9.63 -5.63 3.89
CA LEU A 164 10.56 -4.95 4.78
C LEU A 164 10.94 -5.86 5.97
N PRO A 165 12.16 -5.74 6.51
CA PRO A 165 12.53 -6.40 7.75
C PRO A 165 11.60 -6.04 8.91
N ALA A 166 11.22 -7.05 9.71
CA ALA A 166 10.47 -6.81 10.93
C ALA A 166 11.24 -5.88 11.88
N GLY A 167 10.55 -4.90 12.46
CA GLY A 167 11.15 -3.91 13.36
C GLY A 167 11.96 -2.81 12.69
N LEU A 168 12.01 -2.75 11.35
CA LEU A 168 12.54 -1.57 10.65
C LEU A 168 11.68 -0.35 11.01
N LEU A 169 12.32 0.79 11.31
CA LEU A 169 11.66 2.06 11.62
C LEU A 169 12.24 3.20 10.78
N PRO A 170 11.44 4.16 10.29
CA PRO A 170 11.89 5.21 9.37
C PRO A 170 12.77 6.29 10.01
N GLY A 171 12.83 6.37 11.34
CA GLY A 171 13.46 7.48 12.07
C GLY A 171 12.60 8.75 12.05
N THR A 172 13.24 9.90 12.21
CA THR A 172 12.55 11.21 12.21
C THR A 172 12.23 11.72 10.81
N MET A 173 12.93 11.21 9.79
CA MET A 173 12.87 11.65 8.40
C MET A 173 13.25 13.12 8.16
N ASP A 174 13.76 13.80 9.18
CA ASP A 174 14.33 15.14 9.06
C ASP A 174 15.74 15.04 8.47
N PRO A 175 16.08 15.78 7.40
CA PRO A 175 17.45 15.82 6.89
C PRO A 175 18.50 16.34 7.89
N ALA A 176 18.09 17.01 8.96
CA ALA A 176 18.98 17.53 10.01
C ALA A 176 19.36 16.49 11.06
N ASP A 177 18.63 15.37 11.15
CA ASP A 177 18.87 14.32 12.14
C ASP A 177 19.73 13.18 11.57
N GLU A 178 20.42 12.46 12.46
CA GLU A 178 21.18 11.26 12.08
C GLU A 178 20.23 10.16 11.59
N PRO A 179 20.41 9.62 10.37
CA PRO A 179 19.52 8.60 9.84
C PRO A 179 19.71 7.27 10.59
N PRO A 180 18.62 6.51 10.86
CA PRO A 180 18.72 5.23 11.58
C PRO A 180 19.46 4.14 10.78
N PHE A 181 19.60 4.31 9.47
CA PHE A 181 20.33 3.41 8.58
C PHE A 181 20.64 4.11 7.24
N GLU A 182 21.57 3.53 6.47
CA GLU A 182 21.90 4.02 5.13
C GLU A 182 20.70 3.92 4.18
N GLY A 183 20.29 5.05 3.60
CA GLY A 183 19.11 5.12 2.72
C GLY A 183 17.78 5.26 3.46
N ALA A 184 17.81 5.64 4.75
CA ALA A 184 16.60 6.03 5.46
C ALA A 184 15.82 7.14 4.71
N PRO A 185 14.48 7.09 4.76
CA PRO A 185 13.65 8.09 4.11
C PRO A 185 13.91 9.46 4.72
N VAL A 186 14.00 10.47 3.87
CA VAL A 186 14.10 11.88 4.23
C VAL A 186 13.01 12.61 3.48
N LEU A 187 12.17 13.37 4.18
CA LEU A 187 11.09 14.12 3.57
C LEU A 187 11.57 15.52 3.19
N ARG A 188 11.08 16.04 2.07
CA ARG A 188 11.45 17.38 1.58
C ARG A 188 10.20 18.19 1.31
N GLU A 189 10.16 19.40 1.87
CA GLU A 189 9.16 20.42 1.51
C GLU A 189 7.73 19.87 1.52
N LEU A 190 7.28 19.39 2.69
CA LEU A 190 6.03 18.64 2.86
C LEU A 190 4.74 19.39 2.52
N ILE A 191 4.80 20.72 2.46
CA ILE A 191 3.66 21.57 2.14
C ILE A 191 3.93 22.20 0.78
N LYS A 192 3.44 21.53 -0.27
CA LYS A 192 3.46 22.02 -1.65
C LYS A 192 2.06 21.96 -2.23
N ASP A 193 1.74 22.98 -3.01
CA ASP A 193 0.60 22.93 -3.91
C ASP A 193 1.00 22.14 -5.16
N LEU A 194 0.63 20.85 -5.19
CA LEU A 194 0.91 19.95 -6.30
C LEU A 194 -0.33 19.82 -7.18
N ARG A 195 -0.18 20.22 -8.45
CA ARG A 195 -1.26 20.11 -9.44
C ARG A 195 -1.64 18.64 -9.69
N PRO A 196 -2.91 18.24 -9.58
CA PRO A 196 -3.35 16.90 -9.93
C PRO A 196 -3.03 16.49 -11.38
N GLY A 197 -2.81 15.20 -11.61
CA GLY A 197 -2.72 14.58 -12.92
C GLY A 197 -1.33 14.56 -13.56
N THR A 198 -0.27 15.03 -12.89
CA THR A 198 1.08 15.06 -13.48
C THR A 198 1.73 13.67 -13.58
N THR A 199 1.21 12.70 -12.85
CA THR A 199 1.67 11.30 -12.91
C THR A 199 1.02 10.49 -14.02
N LEU A 200 -0.05 10.99 -14.66
CA LEU A 200 -0.87 10.18 -15.58
C LEU A 200 -0.10 9.67 -16.79
N SER A 201 0.90 10.39 -17.29
CA SER A 201 1.75 9.91 -18.39
C SER A 201 2.61 8.69 -18.02
N LEU A 202 2.87 8.45 -16.73
CA LEU A 202 3.54 7.22 -16.26
C LEU A 202 2.65 5.99 -16.44
N LEU A 203 1.34 6.19 -16.62
CA LEU A 203 0.34 5.13 -16.76
C LEU A 203 0.02 4.81 -18.22
N ASP A 204 0.59 5.57 -19.16
CA ASP A 204 0.33 5.40 -20.59
C ASP A 204 0.73 4.00 -21.05
N GLY A 205 -0.23 3.27 -21.64
CA GLY A 205 -0.03 1.91 -22.14
C GLY A 205 -0.04 0.81 -21.08
N LEU A 206 -0.22 1.14 -19.80
CA LEU A 206 -0.41 0.15 -18.74
C LEU A 206 -1.83 -0.44 -18.77
N PRO A 207 -2.04 -1.67 -18.28
CA PRO A 207 -3.38 -2.21 -18.08
C PRO A 207 -4.19 -1.30 -17.17
N SER A 208 -5.41 -0.95 -17.57
CA SER A 208 -6.33 -0.17 -16.75
C SER A 208 -7.74 -0.76 -16.78
N GLY A 209 -8.37 -0.79 -15.61
CA GLY A 209 -9.74 -1.23 -15.43
C GLY A 209 -10.74 -0.10 -15.59
N LYS A 210 -12.00 -0.38 -15.24
CA LYS A 210 -13.01 0.66 -15.10
C LYS A 210 -12.73 1.47 -13.82
N GLU A 211 -12.76 2.79 -13.92
CA GLU A 211 -12.65 3.65 -12.74
C GLU A 211 -13.82 3.42 -11.76
N PRO A 212 -13.54 3.38 -10.46
CA PRO A 212 -14.58 3.21 -9.46
C PRO A 212 -15.43 4.48 -9.34
N ARG A 213 -16.70 4.34 -8.96
CA ARG A 213 -17.66 5.46 -8.94
C ARG A 213 -17.24 6.61 -8.02
N TRP A 214 -16.53 6.32 -6.93
CA TRP A 214 -16.09 7.31 -5.94
C TRP A 214 -14.95 8.21 -6.43
N ALA A 215 -14.31 7.89 -7.57
CA ALA A 215 -13.23 8.69 -8.15
C ALA A 215 -13.29 8.80 -9.69
N ALA A 216 -14.41 8.45 -10.30
CA ALA A 216 -14.56 8.48 -11.76
C ALA A 216 -14.31 9.89 -12.33
N GLY A 217 -13.49 9.98 -13.37
CA GLY A 217 -13.08 11.23 -14.01
C GLY A 217 -12.00 12.00 -13.26
N THR A 218 -11.40 11.43 -12.20
CA THR A 218 -10.32 12.08 -11.44
C THR A 218 -8.98 11.35 -11.67
N PRO A 219 -7.83 12.03 -11.51
CA PRO A 219 -6.52 11.38 -11.56
C PRO A 219 -6.37 10.22 -10.57
N VAL A 220 -7.00 10.32 -9.39
CA VAL A 220 -7.04 9.24 -8.39
C VAL A 220 -7.76 8.01 -8.94
N GLY A 221 -8.89 8.20 -9.62
CA GLY A 221 -9.66 7.11 -10.23
C GLY A 221 -8.86 6.37 -11.29
N THR A 222 -8.19 7.10 -12.18
CA THR A 222 -7.31 6.53 -13.20
C THR A 222 -6.15 5.75 -12.57
N ALA A 223 -5.47 6.34 -11.58
CA ALA A 223 -4.34 5.69 -10.91
C ALA A 223 -4.76 4.43 -10.14
N TYR A 224 -5.89 4.47 -9.43
CA TYR A 224 -6.43 3.30 -8.72
C TYR A 224 -6.81 2.18 -9.70
N ALA A 225 -7.52 2.50 -10.78
CA ALA A 225 -7.94 1.51 -11.77
C ALA A 225 -6.74 0.84 -12.47
N THR A 226 -5.68 1.61 -12.74
CA THR A 226 -4.43 1.10 -13.32
C THR A 226 -3.66 0.23 -12.32
N LEU A 227 -3.56 0.64 -11.05
CA LEU A 227 -2.92 -0.18 -10.02
C LEU A 227 -3.66 -1.51 -9.83
N ALA A 228 -4.99 -1.47 -9.74
CA ALA A 228 -5.83 -2.65 -9.60
C ALA A 228 -5.65 -3.64 -10.77
N ALA A 229 -5.72 -3.14 -12.01
CA ALA A 229 -5.58 -3.95 -13.20
C ALA A 229 -4.16 -4.51 -13.38
N THR A 230 -3.14 -3.72 -13.06
CA THR A 230 -1.74 -4.15 -13.12
C THR A 230 -1.45 -5.21 -12.06
N ALA A 231 -1.85 -5.00 -10.81
CA ALA A 231 -1.66 -5.98 -9.74
C ALA A 231 -2.37 -7.31 -10.03
N THR A 232 -3.53 -7.27 -10.69
CA THR A 232 -4.30 -8.49 -11.08
C THR A 232 -3.51 -9.39 -12.04
N GLN A 233 -2.56 -8.86 -12.83
CA GLN A 233 -1.70 -9.67 -13.69
C GLN A 233 -0.86 -10.68 -12.90
N GLY A 234 -0.58 -10.43 -11.62
CA GLY A 234 0.12 -11.38 -10.75
C GLY A 234 -0.63 -12.70 -10.55
N GLY A 235 -1.95 -12.72 -10.73
CA GLY A 235 -2.74 -13.96 -10.73
C GLY A 235 -2.36 -14.90 -11.88
N GLY A 236 -1.78 -14.39 -12.97
CA GLY A 236 -1.25 -15.19 -14.08
C GLY A 236 -0.02 -16.03 -13.73
N LEU A 237 0.58 -15.82 -12.56
CA LEU A 237 1.65 -16.67 -12.00
C LEU A 237 1.09 -17.94 -11.31
N LEU A 238 -0.24 -18.07 -11.24
CA LEU A 238 -0.94 -19.18 -10.63
C LEU A 238 -1.74 -19.95 -11.68
N THR A 239 -2.03 -21.22 -11.41
CA THR A 239 -3.05 -21.94 -12.18
C THR A 239 -4.43 -21.30 -11.93
N PRO A 240 -5.40 -21.42 -12.85
CA PRO A 240 -6.76 -20.91 -12.61
C PRO A 240 -7.39 -21.43 -11.32
N ARG A 241 -7.09 -22.68 -10.95
CA ARG A 241 -7.56 -23.30 -9.70
C ARG A 241 -6.94 -22.62 -8.47
N ALA A 242 -5.63 -22.44 -8.47
CA ALA A 242 -4.92 -21.76 -7.38
C ALA A 242 -5.38 -20.30 -7.24
N ALA A 243 -5.53 -19.57 -8.36
CA ALA A 243 -6.05 -18.21 -8.35
C ALA A 243 -7.49 -18.12 -7.81
N GLY A 244 -8.34 -19.10 -8.13
CA GLY A 244 -9.69 -19.24 -7.58
C GLY A 244 -9.69 -19.38 -6.05
N VAL A 245 -8.86 -20.30 -5.52
CA VAL A 245 -8.70 -20.47 -4.07
C VAL A 245 -8.21 -19.18 -3.39
N VAL A 246 -7.25 -18.47 -3.99
CA VAL A 246 -6.78 -17.18 -3.45
C VAL A 246 -7.94 -16.19 -3.34
N ALA A 247 -8.71 -16.02 -4.42
CA ALA A 247 -9.84 -15.10 -4.44
C ALA A 247 -10.92 -15.49 -3.42
N GLU A 248 -11.27 -16.78 -3.33
CA GLU A 248 -12.28 -17.30 -2.40
C GLU A 248 -11.88 -17.08 -0.94
N VAL A 249 -10.63 -17.38 -0.57
CA VAL A 249 -10.14 -17.20 0.81
C VAL A 249 -10.10 -15.73 1.19
N ILE A 250 -9.58 -14.86 0.32
CA ILE A 250 -9.54 -13.42 0.60
C ILE A 250 -10.95 -12.84 0.69
N ALA A 251 -11.87 -13.27 -0.18
CA ALA A 251 -13.28 -12.85 -0.15
C ALA A 251 -14.01 -13.31 1.12
N ALA A 252 -13.77 -14.55 1.57
CA ALA A 252 -14.35 -15.08 2.82
C ALA A 252 -13.98 -14.23 4.04
N HIS A 253 -12.85 -13.54 3.98
CA HIS A 253 -12.38 -12.62 5.01
C HIS A 253 -12.56 -11.14 4.64
N ARG A 254 -13.23 -10.82 3.52
CA ARG A 254 -13.45 -9.46 3.00
C ARG A 254 -12.15 -8.63 2.94
N GLY A 255 -11.02 -9.28 2.65
CA GLY A 255 -9.70 -8.63 2.62
C GLY A 255 -9.16 -8.12 3.97
N ARG A 256 -9.83 -8.44 5.08
CA ARG A 256 -9.47 -7.95 6.43
C ARG A 256 -8.24 -8.68 6.95
N ARG A 257 -7.37 -7.96 7.66
CA ARG A 257 -6.13 -8.54 8.21
C ARG A 257 -6.42 -9.60 9.26
N LEU A 258 -5.63 -10.67 9.25
CA LEU A 258 -5.70 -11.79 10.18
C LEU A 258 -4.31 -12.14 10.65
N ALA A 259 -4.20 -12.68 11.87
CA ALA A 259 -2.99 -13.40 12.24
C ALA A 259 -2.89 -14.70 11.40
N ALA A 260 -1.69 -15.04 10.94
CA ALA A 260 -1.47 -16.32 10.28
C ALA A 260 -1.85 -17.48 11.21
N GLY A 261 -2.48 -18.51 10.65
CA GLY A 261 -2.97 -19.62 11.45
C GLY A 261 -3.58 -20.76 10.64
N PRO A 262 -4.23 -21.73 11.32
CA PRO A 262 -4.74 -22.96 10.70
C PRO A 262 -5.79 -22.75 9.60
N TRP A 263 -6.43 -21.58 9.57
CA TRP A 263 -7.42 -21.20 8.54
C TRP A 263 -6.86 -21.28 7.11
N LEU A 264 -5.52 -21.25 6.96
CA LEU A 264 -4.84 -21.35 5.68
C LEU A 264 -4.71 -22.79 5.16
N GLU A 265 -4.77 -23.80 6.03
CA GLU A 265 -4.42 -25.18 5.67
C GLU A 265 -5.54 -25.89 4.90
N GLU A 266 -6.79 -25.77 5.36
CA GLU A 266 -7.94 -26.42 4.73
C GLU A 266 -8.17 -25.94 3.28
N PRO A 267 -8.24 -24.63 2.98
CA PRO A 267 -8.44 -24.16 1.60
C PRO A 267 -7.31 -24.59 0.64
N LEU A 268 -6.11 -24.76 1.16
CA LEU A 268 -4.93 -25.15 0.40
C LEU A 268 -4.77 -26.67 0.24
N ALA A 269 -5.55 -27.47 0.98
CA ALA A 269 -5.41 -28.93 1.01
C ALA A 269 -5.74 -29.56 -0.35
N GLU A 270 -6.67 -28.97 -1.10
CA GLU A 270 -7.12 -29.51 -2.38
C GLU A 270 -6.16 -29.21 -3.55
N LEU A 271 -5.22 -28.28 -3.36
CA LEU A 271 -4.22 -27.90 -4.36
C LEU A 271 -3.05 -28.88 -4.40
N THR A 272 -2.44 -29.04 -5.57
CA THR A 272 -1.15 -29.71 -5.69
C THR A 272 -0.06 -28.96 -4.93
N GLU A 273 1.06 -29.60 -4.61
CA GLU A 273 2.16 -28.96 -3.89
C GLU A 273 2.68 -27.69 -4.59
N THR A 274 2.82 -27.74 -5.92
CA THR A 274 3.22 -26.60 -6.74
C THR A 274 2.21 -25.45 -6.69
N GLU A 275 0.91 -25.75 -6.86
CA GLU A 275 -0.16 -24.75 -6.78
C GLU A 275 -0.25 -24.12 -5.39
N ARG A 276 -0.07 -24.94 -4.35
CA ARG A 276 -0.15 -24.54 -2.95
C ARG A 276 0.90 -23.49 -2.60
N ALA A 277 2.12 -23.61 -3.12
CA ALA A 277 3.21 -22.68 -2.81
C ALA A 277 2.86 -21.25 -3.26
N GLY A 278 2.38 -21.07 -4.50
CA GLY A 278 1.98 -19.76 -5.01
C GLY A 278 0.72 -19.21 -4.35
N ALA A 279 -0.31 -20.05 -4.17
CA ALA A 279 -1.56 -19.64 -3.52
C ALA A 279 -1.31 -19.20 -2.06
N ARG A 280 -0.45 -19.92 -1.33
CA ARG A 280 -0.07 -19.56 0.05
C ARG A 280 0.56 -18.16 0.12
N VAL A 281 1.53 -17.85 -0.73
CA VAL A 281 2.19 -16.54 -0.74
C VAL A 281 1.18 -15.42 -1.07
N ALA A 282 0.32 -15.62 -2.06
CA ALA A 282 -0.70 -14.63 -2.44
C ALA A 282 -1.75 -14.39 -1.33
N ILE A 283 -2.27 -15.45 -0.71
CA ILE A 283 -3.23 -15.32 0.41
C ILE A 283 -2.60 -14.58 1.59
N LEU A 284 -1.37 -14.95 1.96
CA LEU A 284 -0.64 -14.28 3.03
C LEU A 284 -0.42 -12.80 2.69
N ALA A 285 -0.05 -12.46 1.45
CA ALA A 285 0.15 -11.06 1.06
C ALA A 285 -1.10 -10.20 1.24
N GLY A 286 -2.30 -10.78 1.06
CA GLY A 286 -3.56 -10.10 1.31
C GLY A 286 -3.96 -10.02 2.78
N LEU A 287 -3.80 -11.10 3.55
CA LEU A 287 -4.43 -11.24 4.86
C LEU A 287 -3.44 -11.22 6.04
N ALA A 288 -2.22 -11.73 5.87
CA ALA A 288 -1.21 -11.88 6.91
C ALA A 288 0.23 -11.69 6.35
N PRO A 289 0.54 -10.53 5.73
CA PRO A 289 1.78 -10.31 4.96
C PRO A 289 3.06 -10.47 5.80
N GLU A 290 2.99 -10.18 7.10
CA GLU A 290 4.09 -10.35 8.05
C GLU A 290 4.55 -11.81 8.20
N ALA A 291 3.70 -12.78 7.85
CA ALA A 291 4.02 -14.19 7.92
C ALA A 291 4.78 -14.70 6.68
N ILE A 292 5.04 -13.84 5.68
CA ILE A 292 5.83 -14.22 4.51
C ILE A 292 7.30 -14.29 4.89
N THR A 293 7.92 -15.43 4.57
CA THR A 293 9.33 -15.70 4.82
C THR A 293 10.12 -15.91 3.53
N ASP A 294 11.44 -15.80 3.62
CA ASP A 294 12.32 -16.06 2.47
C ASP A 294 12.18 -17.50 1.98
N GLU A 295 11.94 -18.45 2.90
CA GLU A 295 11.68 -19.86 2.57
C GLU A 295 10.39 -20.02 1.77
N LEU A 296 9.28 -19.37 2.17
CA LEU A 296 8.02 -19.45 1.43
C LEU A 296 8.17 -18.92 0.01
N VAL A 297 8.83 -17.77 -0.16
CA VAL A 297 9.07 -17.20 -1.49
C VAL A 297 10.04 -18.06 -2.30
N ALA A 298 11.10 -18.60 -1.69
CA ALA A 298 12.05 -19.48 -2.35
C ALA A 298 11.39 -20.80 -2.81
N THR A 299 10.55 -21.41 -1.98
CA THR A 299 9.77 -22.61 -2.32
C THR A 299 8.87 -22.35 -3.52
N TRP A 300 8.13 -21.24 -3.52
CA TRP A 300 7.30 -20.90 -4.68
C TRP A 300 8.14 -20.60 -5.93
N ARG A 301 9.24 -19.84 -5.83
CA ARG A 301 10.13 -19.58 -6.97
C ARG A 301 10.71 -20.86 -7.56
N ALA A 302 11.00 -21.86 -6.74
CA ALA A 302 11.53 -23.15 -7.20
C ALA A 302 10.54 -23.96 -8.07
N THR A 303 9.25 -23.60 -8.07
CA THR A 303 8.23 -24.30 -8.88
C THR A 303 8.34 -24.01 -10.38
N ASP A 304 8.91 -22.87 -10.78
CA ASP A 304 9.16 -22.52 -12.18
C ASP A 304 10.42 -21.67 -12.29
N ARG A 305 11.40 -22.15 -13.07
CA ARG A 305 12.67 -21.45 -13.33
C ARG A 305 12.54 -20.03 -13.91
N ARG A 306 11.36 -19.67 -14.42
CA ARG A 306 11.05 -18.34 -14.96
C ARG A 306 10.67 -17.33 -13.87
N HIS A 307 10.30 -17.79 -12.68
CA HIS A 307 9.97 -16.89 -11.56
C HIS A 307 11.21 -16.08 -11.16
N SER A 308 11.02 -14.77 -11.00
CA SER A 308 12.07 -13.79 -10.73
C SER A 308 11.62 -12.77 -9.69
N ASP A 309 12.47 -11.78 -9.40
CA ASP A 309 12.13 -10.64 -8.55
C ASP A 309 10.88 -9.89 -9.04
N HIS A 310 10.77 -9.72 -10.36
CA HIS A 310 9.58 -9.18 -11.01
C HIS A 310 8.33 -9.99 -10.66
N CYS A 311 8.38 -11.32 -10.81
CA CYS A 311 7.25 -12.20 -10.47
C CYS A 311 6.88 -12.11 -8.99
N THR A 312 7.86 -12.03 -8.08
CA THR A 312 7.59 -11.90 -6.64
C THR A 312 6.80 -10.64 -6.33
N VAL A 313 7.21 -9.48 -6.86
CA VAL A 313 6.47 -8.24 -6.64
C VAL A 313 5.04 -8.35 -7.18
N TYR A 314 4.86 -8.92 -8.37
CA TYR A 314 3.51 -9.12 -8.94
C TYR A 314 2.64 -10.07 -8.10
N LEU A 315 3.18 -11.18 -7.59
CA LEU A 315 2.40 -12.11 -6.76
C LEU A 315 1.98 -11.48 -5.43
N LEU A 316 2.88 -10.73 -4.80
CA LEU A 316 2.59 -10.01 -3.56
C LEU A 316 1.56 -8.89 -3.80
N ALA A 317 1.75 -8.10 -4.88
CA ALA A 317 0.81 -7.06 -5.28
C ALA A 317 -0.58 -7.63 -5.61
N TYR A 318 -0.65 -8.80 -6.26
CA TYR A 318 -1.91 -9.49 -6.54
C TYR A 318 -2.67 -9.81 -5.25
N GLY A 319 -2.02 -10.44 -4.27
CA GLY A 319 -2.64 -10.76 -2.99
C GLY A 319 -3.08 -9.52 -2.21
N ALA A 320 -2.18 -8.53 -2.10
CA ALA A 320 -2.46 -7.27 -1.43
C ALA A 320 -3.65 -6.53 -2.08
N MET A 321 -3.65 -6.40 -3.39
CA MET A 321 -4.70 -5.69 -4.11
C MET A 321 -6.03 -6.44 -4.10
N THR A 322 -6.02 -7.77 -4.15
CA THR A 322 -7.25 -8.58 -4.00
C THR A 322 -7.91 -8.32 -2.64
N ALA A 323 -7.13 -8.14 -1.57
CA ALA A 323 -7.67 -7.74 -0.28
C ALA A 323 -8.23 -6.30 -0.32
N VAL A 324 -7.51 -5.37 -0.94
CA VAL A 324 -7.89 -3.95 -1.05
C VAL A 324 -9.18 -3.76 -1.86
N THR A 325 -9.46 -4.56 -2.89
CA THR A 325 -10.72 -4.45 -3.64
C THR A 325 -11.93 -4.84 -2.80
N HIS A 326 -11.80 -5.76 -1.85
CA HIS A 326 -12.87 -6.06 -0.89
C HIS A 326 -13.07 -4.94 0.13
N ILE A 327 -11.98 -4.30 0.57
CA ILE A 327 -12.07 -3.11 1.43
C ILE A 327 -12.71 -1.95 0.67
N GLU A 328 -12.37 -1.74 -0.60
CA GLU A 328 -12.98 -0.73 -1.47
C GLU A 328 -14.48 -0.95 -1.64
N ALA A 329 -14.91 -2.21 -1.81
CA ALA A 329 -16.33 -2.56 -1.91
C ALA A 329 -17.08 -2.24 -0.60
N ASP A 330 -16.48 -2.56 0.55
CA ASP A 330 -17.03 -2.22 1.88
C ASP A 330 -17.21 -0.70 2.04
N LEU A 331 -16.20 0.09 1.66
CA LEU A 331 -16.23 1.56 1.79
C LEU A 331 -17.16 2.24 0.78
N SER A 332 -17.21 1.72 -0.45
CA SER A 332 -18.08 2.25 -1.50
C SER A 332 -19.56 2.08 -1.16
N ALA A 333 -19.93 1.00 -0.46
CA ALA A 333 -21.30 0.78 0.01
C ALA A 333 -21.74 1.80 1.08
N LEU A 334 -20.80 2.41 1.79
CA LEU A 334 -21.04 3.34 2.91
C LEU A 334 -20.80 4.81 2.55
N THR A 335 -20.29 5.08 1.35
CA THR A 335 -20.05 6.43 0.87
C THR A 335 -21.32 6.97 0.21
N PRO A 336 -21.79 8.18 0.55
CA PRO A 336 -22.95 8.77 -0.11
C PRO A 336 -22.74 8.84 -1.63
N ALA A 337 -23.76 8.45 -2.41
CA ALA A 337 -23.72 8.64 -3.86
C ALA A 337 -23.59 10.13 -4.18
N ALA A 338 -22.70 10.46 -5.13
CA ALA A 338 -22.65 11.77 -5.77
C ALA A 338 -23.93 12.06 -6.56
#